data_AF-A0A1C7M6A4-F1
#
_entry.id   AF-A0A1C7M6A4-F1
#
_cell.length_a   1.000
_cell.length_b   1.000
_cell.length_c   1.000
_cell.angle_alpha   90.00
_cell.angle_beta   90.00
_cell.angle_gamma   90.00
#
_symmetry.space_group_name_H-M   'P 1'
#
loop_
_entity.id
_entity.type
_entity.pdbx_description
1 polymer ?
#
loop_
_entity_poly.entity_id
_entity_poly.type
_entity_poly.pdbx_seq_one_letter_code
_entity_poly.pdbx_strand_id
1 'polypeptide(L)'
;MPDAHSAPARPTSGLEQERERDRTREQDHERARASEQEREKERGKERQRIQALERENATLHQRVSSLENELQSARYSLLTYNLLSSPAPQSNTANQAQVPHPPDAIDTRPSYDSLLSAYSILHQAFQERTEEITSLKSFLSKTDEWSGAQLIQALHDLNAEVVQLSASVAEEFSPSLDRRVDHSRQSDRELVMNSLGPMMTNLLATRDHGSDPTLVQFAIQAWEVCCIGRVLDSFCFGLPVEVDQILTKVFEHMHRAANYLTLARAHVHDTRALLAPQPQSQASAASSAPFLALNENNLRGLLAILALAGCTDSRGLHRDPLRARFGGALARMGSRRSGSPASSRRAL
;
A
#
# COMPACT_ATOMS: atom_id res chain seq x y z
N MET A 1 -39.35 -65.95 -45.72
CA MET A 1 -38.26 -65.23 -45.02
C MET A 1 -38.91 -64.00 -44.40
N PRO A 2 -39.15 -64.00 -43.08
CA PRO A 2 -40.03 -63.04 -42.43
C PRO A 2 -39.31 -61.74 -42.08
N ASP A 3 -39.98 -60.63 -42.34
CA ASP A 3 -39.55 -59.26 -42.02
C ASP A 3 -39.77 -58.94 -40.54
N ALA A 4 -38.68 -58.59 -39.86
CA ALA A 4 -38.69 -58.12 -38.48
C ALA A 4 -38.91 -56.59 -38.46
N HIS A 5 -40.10 -56.19 -38.02
CA HIS A 5 -40.43 -54.79 -37.76
C HIS A 5 -39.65 -54.26 -36.55
N SER A 6 -38.70 -53.37 -36.81
CA SER A 6 -37.92 -52.63 -35.81
C SER A 6 -38.79 -51.54 -35.16
N ALA A 7 -39.03 -51.67 -33.85
CA ALA A 7 -39.78 -50.68 -33.08
C ALA A 7 -38.92 -49.41 -32.81
N PRO A 8 -39.51 -48.20 -32.89
CA PRO A 8 -38.79 -46.95 -32.63
C PRO A 8 -38.49 -46.79 -31.13
N ALA A 9 -37.23 -46.55 -30.81
CA ALA A 9 -36.76 -46.27 -29.45
C ALA A 9 -37.38 -44.96 -28.93
N ARG A 10 -38.01 -45.00 -27.75
CA ARG A 10 -38.59 -43.82 -27.10
C ARG A 10 -37.49 -42.90 -26.56
N PRO A 11 -37.64 -41.57 -26.68
CA PRO A 11 -36.66 -40.61 -26.18
C PRO A 11 -36.77 -40.46 -24.66
N THR A 12 -35.90 -41.13 -23.90
CA THR A 12 -35.82 -41.04 -22.42
C THR A 12 -34.82 -39.99 -21.92
N SER A 13 -34.08 -39.31 -22.80
CA SER A 13 -32.94 -38.46 -22.43
C SER A 13 -33.29 -37.15 -21.70
N GLY A 14 -34.50 -36.61 -21.88
CA GLY A 14 -34.87 -35.32 -21.28
C GLY A 14 -35.04 -35.37 -19.76
N LEU A 15 -35.64 -36.45 -19.24
CA LEU A 15 -35.92 -36.60 -17.80
C LEU A 15 -34.65 -36.84 -16.98
N GLU A 16 -33.63 -37.46 -17.58
CA GLU A 16 -32.34 -37.67 -16.92
C GLU A 16 -31.56 -36.36 -16.81
N GLN A 17 -31.59 -35.54 -17.86
CA GLN A 17 -30.94 -34.22 -17.85
C GLN A 17 -31.59 -33.26 -16.83
N GLU A 18 -32.91 -33.31 -16.68
CA GLU A 18 -33.62 -32.51 -15.67
C GLU A 18 -33.28 -32.94 -14.25
N ARG A 19 -33.26 -34.26 -13.98
CA ARG A 19 -32.84 -34.80 -12.67
C ARG A 19 -31.39 -34.47 -12.33
N GLU A 20 -30.50 -34.46 -13.33
CA GLU A 20 -29.10 -34.07 -13.12
C GLU A 20 -28.98 -32.58 -12.76
N ARG A 21 -29.73 -31.71 -13.43
CA ARG A 21 -29.78 -30.27 -13.09
C ARG A 21 -30.31 -30.04 -11.69
N ASP A 22 -31.34 -30.76 -11.26
CA ASP A 22 -31.87 -30.61 -9.92
C ASP A 22 -30.89 -31.10 -8.84
N ARG A 23 -30.15 -32.19 -9.09
CA ARG A 23 -29.05 -32.62 -8.21
C ARG A 23 -27.94 -31.58 -8.09
N THR A 24 -27.55 -30.92 -9.19
CA THR A 24 -26.55 -29.85 -9.14
C THR A 24 -27.02 -28.66 -8.31
N ARG A 25 -28.29 -28.25 -8.46
CA ARG A 25 -28.89 -27.16 -7.67
C ARG A 25 -28.95 -27.50 -6.18
N GLU A 26 -29.33 -28.73 -5.85
CA GLU A 26 -29.38 -29.20 -4.46
C GLU A 26 -27.98 -29.22 -3.84
N GLN A 27 -26.97 -29.72 -4.57
CA GLN A 27 -25.58 -29.73 -4.12
C GLN A 27 -25.01 -28.32 -3.93
N ASP A 28 -25.32 -27.38 -4.83
CA ASP A 28 -24.93 -25.98 -4.68
C ASP A 28 -25.61 -25.31 -3.49
N HIS A 29 -26.88 -25.63 -3.24
CA HIS A 29 -27.62 -25.13 -2.08
C HIS A 29 -27.07 -25.68 -0.75
N GLU A 30 -26.65 -26.95 -0.71
CA GLU A 30 -25.97 -27.53 0.45
C GLU A 30 -24.61 -26.89 0.70
N ARG A 31 -23.81 -26.67 -0.35
CA ARG A 31 -22.52 -25.97 -0.24
C ARG A 31 -22.68 -24.54 0.27
N ALA A 32 -23.70 -23.83 -0.21
CA ALA A 32 -24.01 -22.47 0.26
C ALA A 32 -24.36 -22.46 1.76
N ARG A 33 -25.22 -23.38 2.21
CA ARG A 33 -25.59 -23.52 3.64
C ARG A 33 -24.38 -23.88 4.51
N ALA A 34 -23.51 -24.77 4.03
CA ALA A 34 -22.29 -25.15 4.75
C ALA A 34 -21.32 -23.97 4.90
N SER A 35 -21.12 -23.19 3.83
CA SER A 35 -20.27 -21.99 3.86
C SER A 35 -20.83 -20.90 4.78
N GLU A 36 -22.15 -20.73 4.84
CA GLU A 36 -22.80 -19.79 5.76
C GLU A 36 -22.63 -20.19 7.23
N GLN A 37 -22.78 -21.48 7.55
CA GLN A 37 -22.52 -22.00 8.90
C GLN A 37 -21.05 -21.84 9.31
N GLU A 38 -20.12 -22.02 8.38
CA GLU A 38 -18.68 -21.81 8.65
C GLU A 38 -18.39 -20.33 8.97
N ARG A 39 -18.93 -19.41 8.17
CA ARG A 39 -18.84 -17.97 8.44
C ARG A 39 -19.47 -17.58 9.78
N GLU A 40 -20.58 -18.21 10.15
CA GLU A 40 -21.21 -17.97 11.46
C GLU A 40 -20.35 -18.48 12.62
N LYS A 41 -19.74 -19.67 12.49
CA LYS A 41 -18.78 -20.20 13.47
C LYS A 41 -17.55 -19.31 13.61
N GLU A 42 -17.03 -18.78 12.49
CA GLU A 42 -15.90 -17.85 12.50
C GLU A 42 -16.25 -16.54 13.21
N ARG A 43 -17.42 -15.95 12.91
CA ARG A 43 -17.95 -14.80 13.64
C ARG A 43 -18.12 -15.08 15.14
N GLY A 44 -18.55 -16.29 15.51
CA GLY A 44 -18.65 -16.71 16.90
C GLY A 44 -17.29 -16.76 17.62
N LYS A 45 -16.28 -17.34 16.99
CA LYS A 45 -14.90 -17.38 17.51
C LYS A 45 -14.32 -15.97 17.68
N GLU A 46 -14.54 -15.09 16.70
CA GLU A 46 -14.04 -13.72 16.78
C GLU A 46 -14.70 -12.93 17.93
N ARG A 47 -16.02 -13.07 18.13
CA ARG A 47 -16.72 -12.47 19.29
C ARG A 47 -16.14 -12.97 20.62
N GLN A 48 -15.84 -14.26 20.74
CA GLN A 48 -15.22 -14.83 21.94
C GLN A 48 -13.81 -14.27 22.18
N ARG A 49 -13.03 -14.12 21.10
CA ARG A 49 -11.68 -13.53 21.17
C ARG A 49 -11.74 -12.06 21.62
N ILE A 50 -12.67 -11.28 21.07
CA ILE A 50 -12.88 -9.88 21.48
C ILE A 50 -13.23 -9.81 22.97
N GLN A 51 -14.17 -10.63 23.45
CA GLN A 51 -14.53 -10.67 24.88
C GLN A 51 -13.35 -11.08 25.78
N ALA A 52 -12.51 -12.01 25.32
CA ALA A 52 -11.32 -12.40 26.08
C ALA A 52 -10.31 -11.24 26.20
N LEU A 53 -10.07 -10.54 25.09
CA LEU A 53 -9.19 -9.36 25.07
C LEU A 53 -9.76 -8.21 25.92
N GLU A 54 -11.07 -8.00 25.92
CA GLU A 54 -11.72 -6.99 26.78
C GLU A 54 -11.53 -7.29 28.27
N ARG A 55 -11.63 -8.56 28.69
CA ARG A 55 -11.37 -8.97 30.08
C ARG A 55 -9.89 -8.80 30.47
N GLU A 56 -8.98 -9.16 29.58
CA GLU A 56 -7.55 -8.99 29.81
C GLU A 56 -7.20 -7.50 29.93
N ASN A 57 -7.74 -6.66 29.04
CA ASN A 57 -7.52 -5.22 29.07
C ASN A 57 -8.09 -4.59 30.35
N ALA A 58 -9.28 -5.00 30.80
CA ALA A 58 -9.82 -4.59 32.09
C ALA A 58 -8.91 -4.99 33.27
N THR A 59 -8.33 -6.19 33.23
CA THR A 59 -7.39 -6.68 34.25
C THR A 59 -6.08 -5.86 34.25
N LEU A 60 -5.55 -5.53 33.07
CA LEU A 60 -4.37 -4.68 32.92
C LEU A 60 -4.64 -3.27 33.45
N HIS A 61 -5.79 -2.67 33.12
CA HIS A 61 -6.19 -1.36 33.65
C HIS A 61 -6.24 -1.37 35.18
N GLN A 62 -6.84 -2.41 35.79
CA GLN A 62 -6.86 -2.55 37.25
C GLN A 62 -5.46 -2.64 37.85
N ARG A 63 -4.53 -3.36 37.20
CA ARG A 63 -3.15 -3.50 37.65
C ARG A 63 -2.38 -2.17 37.56
N VAL A 64 -2.58 -1.41 36.48
CA VAL A 64 -2.00 -0.07 36.32
C VAL A 64 -2.49 0.84 37.45
N SER A 65 -3.80 0.90 37.70
CA SER A 65 -4.34 1.72 38.79
C SER A 65 -3.83 1.28 40.17
N SER A 66 -3.62 -0.02 40.40
CA SER A 66 -3.01 -0.51 41.65
C SER A 66 -1.58 0.00 41.83
N LEU A 67 -0.76 -0.13 40.78
CA LEU A 67 0.64 0.33 40.80
C LEU A 67 0.74 1.86 40.95
N GLU A 68 -0.18 2.61 40.35
CA GLU A 68 -0.26 4.07 40.53
C GLU A 68 -0.55 4.44 41.98
N ASN A 69 -1.48 3.74 42.64
CA ASN A 69 -1.79 3.94 44.06
C ASN A 69 -0.61 3.56 44.97
N GLU A 70 0.07 2.45 44.69
CA GLU A 70 1.28 2.03 45.42
C GLU A 70 2.41 3.06 45.28
N LEU A 71 2.63 3.58 44.07
CA LEU A 71 3.63 4.61 43.81
C LEU A 71 3.28 5.92 44.54
N GLN A 72 2.01 6.33 44.52
CA GLN A 72 1.55 7.49 45.29
C GLN A 72 1.76 7.28 46.79
N SER A 73 1.40 6.10 47.33
CA SER A 73 1.60 5.77 48.74
C SER A 73 3.09 5.83 49.14
N ALA A 74 3.97 5.23 48.33
CA ALA A 74 5.41 5.28 48.55
C ALA A 74 5.96 6.72 48.54
N ARG A 75 5.46 7.58 47.63
CA ARG A 75 5.80 9.01 47.62
C ARG A 75 5.37 9.72 48.90
N TYR A 76 4.16 9.45 49.40
CA TYR A 76 3.70 10.02 50.66
C TYR A 76 4.56 9.55 51.84
N SER A 77 4.91 8.27 51.93
CA SER A 77 5.78 7.74 52.99
C SER A 77 7.16 8.40 52.98
N LEU A 78 7.76 8.62 51.80
CA LEU A 78 9.04 9.33 51.66
C LEU A 78 8.94 10.78 52.13
N LEU A 79 7.87 11.49 51.78
CA LEU A 79 7.64 12.86 52.25
C LEU A 79 7.50 12.91 53.77
N THR A 80 6.77 11.97 54.38
CA THR A 80 6.63 11.88 55.84
C THR A 80 7.97 11.60 56.52
N TYR A 81 8.76 10.67 55.98
CA TYR A 81 10.09 10.37 56.50
C TYR A 81 11.03 11.58 56.43
N ASN A 82 10.97 12.34 55.34
CA ASN A 82 11.78 13.55 55.14
C ASN A 82 11.40 14.67 56.13
N LEU A 83 10.11 14.82 56.44
CA LEU A 83 9.64 15.75 57.48
C LEU A 83 10.12 15.36 58.89
N LEU A 84 10.10 14.06 59.22
CA LEU A 84 10.58 13.55 60.51
C LEU A 84 12.11 13.60 60.65
N SER A 85 12.83 13.50 59.53
CA SER A 85 14.30 13.54 59.50
C SER A 85 14.87 14.96 59.38
N SER A 86 14.02 15.98 59.35
CA SER A 86 14.48 17.38 59.37
C SER A 86 15.06 17.71 60.75
N PRO A 87 16.36 18.03 60.87
CA PRO A 87 16.98 18.35 62.15
C PRO A 87 16.30 19.58 62.76
N ALA A 88 15.87 19.45 64.01
CA ALA A 88 15.29 20.57 64.77
C ALA A 88 16.27 21.75 64.78
N PRO A 89 15.79 23.00 64.66
CA PRO A 89 16.65 24.17 64.77
C PRO A 89 17.26 24.16 66.18
N GLN A 90 18.57 23.94 66.25
CA GLN A 90 19.34 24.01 67.49
C GLN A 90 19.25 25.43 68.03
N SER A 91 18.41 25.62 69.04
CA SER A 91 18.42 26.80 69.88
C SER A 91 19.71 26.81 70.69
N ASN A 92 20.55 27.80 70.40
CA ASN A 92 21.72 28.19 71.17
C ASN A 92 21.48 28.10 72.68
N THR A 93 22.05 27.09 73.33
CA THR A 93 22.45 27.20 74.73
C THR A 93 23.83 26.57 74.88
N ALA A 94 24.76 27.43 75.26
CA ALA A 94 26.11 27.07 75.63
C ALA A 94 26.06 26.09 76.81
N ASN A 95 26.59 24.89 76.61
CA ASN A 95 27.42 24.24 77.62
C ASN A 95 28.22 23.09 77.02
N GLN A 96 29.52 23.17 77.25
CA GLN A 96 30.53 22.19 76.90
C GLN A 96 30.24 20.86 77.61
N ALA A 97 29.98 19.82 76.84
CA ALA A 97 30.27 18.45 77.24
C ALA A 97 30.72 17.71 75.98
N GLN A 98 31.99 17.30 75.97
CA GLN A 98 32.62 16.52 74.90
C GLN A 98 31.88 15.18 74.75
N VAL A 99 31.13 15.05 73.66
CA VAL A 99 30.60 13.76 73.18
C VAL A 99 31.52 13.29 72.05
N PRO A 100 31.95 12.01 72.05
CA PRO A 100 32.87 11.48 71.04
C PRO A 100 32.32 11.65 69.63
N HIS A 101 33.11 12.27 68.77
CA HIS A 101 32.84 12.45 67.36
C HIS A 101 32.52 11.11 66.68
N PRO A 102 31.34 10.92 66.05
CA PRO A 102 31.17 9.86 65.07
C PRO A 102 32.05 10.21 63.86
N PRO A 103 33.00 9.34 63.48
CA PRO A 103 33.78 9.53 62.27
C PRO A 103 32.87 9.28 61.05
N ASP A 104 33.21 9.94 59.94
CA ASP A 104 32.84 9.53 58.57
C ASP A 104 31.46 9.96 58.01
N ALA A 105 30.93 11.13 58.40
CA ALA A 105 29.80 11.76 57.69
C ALA A 105 30.22 12.60 56.45
N ILE A 106 31.53 12.82 56.24
CA ILE A 106 32.04 13.68 55.16
C ILE A 106 32.13 12.92 53.83
N ASP A 107 32.21 11.58 53.86
CA ASP A 107 32.38 10.73 52.66
C ASP A 107 31.07 10.39 51.92
N THR A 108 29.90 10.64 52.51
CA THR A 108 28.60 10.33 51.88
C THR A 108 28.14 11.40 50.89
N ARG A 109 28.63 12.64 51.05
CA ARG A 109 28.28 13.79 50.21
C ARG A 109 28.71 13.62 48.74
N PRO A 110 29.96 13.26 48.42
CA PRO A 110 30.36 13.04 47.01
C PRO A 110 29.62 11.86 46.37
N SER A 111 29.27 10.83 47.15
CA SER A 111 28.45 9.71 46.66
C SER A 111 27.04 10.15 46.29
N TYR A 112 26.44 11.06 47.08
CA TYR A 112 25.10 11.59 46.80
C TYR A 112 25.09 12.50 45.58
N ASP A 113 26.10 13.36 45.44
CA ASP A 113 26.25 14.25 44.27
C ASP A 113 26.48 13.44 42.99
N SER A 114 27.27 12.35 43.06
CA SER A 114 27.46 11.42 41.94
C SER A 114 26.16 10.71 41.55
N LEU A 115 25.36 10.26 42.53
CA LEU A 115 24.07 9.63 42.28
C LEU A 115 23.07 10.60 41.62
N LEU A 116 23.01 11.85 42.08
CA LEU A 116 22.17 12.89 41.48
C LEU A 116 22.58 13.20 40.04
N SER A 117 23.89 13.27 39.76
CA SER A 117 24.39 13.46 38.40
C SER A 117 24.09 12.26 37.50
N ALA A 118 24.22 11.04 38.00
CA ALA A 118 23.87 9.84 37.24
C ALA A 118 22.36 9.79 36.93
N TYR A 119 21.54 10.17 37.92
CA TYR A 119 20.09 10.28 37.75
C TYR A 119 19.69 11.32 36.71
N SER A 120 20.31 12.51 36.71
CA SER A 120 20.00 13.56 35.73
C SER A 120 20.38 13.14 34.31
N ILE A 121 21.55 12.52 34.12
CA ILE A 121 22.00 11.98 32.83
C ILE A 121 21.03 10.91 32.33
N LEU A 122 20.64 9.97 33.20
CA LEU A 122 19.70 8.91 32.85
C LEU A 122 18.32 9.47 32.50
N HIS A 123 17.86 10.48 33.24
CA HIS A 123 16.58 11.11 32.98
C HIS A 123 16.58 11.86 31.64
N GLN A 124 17.67 12.56 31.30
CA GLN A 124 17.85 13.21 30.00
C GLN A 124 17.85 12.18 28.86
N ALA A 125 18.64 11.11 28.98
CA ALA A 125 18.68 10.04 27.98
C ALA A 125 17.30 9.39 27.76
N PHE A 126 16.51 9.24 28.84
CA PHE A 126 15.14 8.73 28.75
C PHE A 126 14.20 9.71 28.02
N GLN A 127 14.34 11.01 28.24
CA GLN A 127 13.57 12.03 27.53
C GLN A 127 13.91 12.04 26.03
N GLU A 128 15.20 12.03 25.67
CA GLU A 128 15.66 11.97 24.28
C GLU A 128 15.09 10.73 23.57
N ARG A 129 15.16 9.55 24.20
CA ARG A 129 14.55 8.32 23.67
C ARG A 129 13.02 8.42 23.53
N THR A 130 12.35 9.09 24.47
CA THR A 130 10.89 9.26 24.42
C THR A 130 10.49 10.19 23.28
N GLU A 131 11.26 11.25 23.04
CA GLU A 131 11.07 12.17 21.92
C GLU A 131 11.34 11.47 20.58
N GLU A 132 12.41 10.68 20.48
CA GLU A 132 12.70 9.84 19.32
C GLU A 132 11.55 8.87 19.03
N ILE A 133 11.07 8.13 20.04
CA ILE A 133 9.95 7.20 19.91
C ILE A 133 8.68 7.94 19.48
N THR A 134 8.43 9.14 20.01
CA THR A 134 7.25 9.93 19.65
C THR A 134 7.33 10.44 18.22
N SER A 135 8.52 10.90 17.79
CA SER A 135 8.82 11.30 16.42
C SER A 135 8.64 10.12 15.44
N LEU A 136 9.21 8.95 15.76
CA LEU A 136 9.03 7.72 14.99
C LEU A 136 7.55 7.29 14.93
N LYS A 137 6.82 7.34 16.05
CA LYS A 137 5.38 7.04 16.07
C LYS A 137 4.58 7.99 15.20
N SER A 138 4.90 9.29 15.20
CA SER A 138 4.28 10.30 14.32
C SER A 138 4.63 10.08 12.85
N PHE A 139 5.86 9.66 12.57
CA PHE A 139 6.30 9.31 11.22
C PHE A 139 5.60 8.04 10.71
N LEU A 140 5.53 6.99 11.53
CA LEU A 140 4.88 5.71 11.19
C LEU A 140 3.35 5.82 11.14
N SER A 141 2.73 6.64 11.99
CA SER A 141 1.28 6.87 11.92
C SER A 141 0.86 7.62 10.64
N LYS A 142 1.81 8.30 9.99
CA LYS A 142 1.61 8.92 8.67
C LYS A 142 1.84 7.97 7.49
N THR A 143 2.34 6.74 7.70
CA THR A 143 2.80 5.91 6.57
C THR A 143 1.72 5.29 5.69
N ASP A 144 0.43 5.48 5.98
CA ASP A 144 -0.63 5.22 4.99
C ASP A 144 -1.66 6.35 5.00
N GLU A 145 -1.41 7.39 4.21
CA GLU A 145 -2.46 8.36 3.85
C GLU A 145 -3.58 7.69 3.04
N TRP A 146 -3.31 6.51 2.48
CA TRP A 146 -4.22 5.75 1.64
C TRP A 146 -4.53 4.41 2.29
N SER A 147 -5.78 4.20 2.66
CA SER A 147 -6.28 2.87 3.02
C SER A 147 -6.19 1.91 1.81
N GLY A 148 -6.06 0.61 2.06
CA GLY A 148 -6.07 -0.39 0.98
C GLY A 148 -7.31 -0.30 0.08
N ALA A 149 -8.47 0.06 0.64
CA ALA A 149 -9.69 0.31 -0.13
C ALA A 149 -9.57 1.51 -1.09
N GLN A 150 -8.93 2.61 -0.64
CA GLN A 150 -8.67 3.77 -1.50
C GLN A 150 -7.69 3.45 -2.63
N LEU A 151 -6.67 2.62 -2.35
CA LEU A 151 -5.74 2.16 -3.38
C LEU A 151 -6.46 1.30 -4.43
N ILE A 152 -7.29 0.34 -4.00
CA ILE A 152 -8.10 -0.50 -4.90
C ILE A 152 -9.04 0.36 -5.74
N GLN A 153 -9.73 1.33 -5.13
CA GLN A 153 -10.61 2.24 -5.86
C GLN A 153 -9.85 3.07 -6.90
N ALA A 154 -8.70 3.64 -6.53
CA ALA A 154 -7.90 4.42 -7.46
C ALA A 154 -7.33 3.58 -8.61
N LEU A 155 -7.03 2.30 -8.37
CA LEU A 155 -6.66 1.36 -9.42
C LEU A 155 -7.85 1.07 -10.36
N HIS A 156 -9.05 0.88 -9.82
CA HIS A 156 -10.27 0.74 -10.63
C HIS A 156 -10.54 1.97 -11.48
N ASP A 157 -10.41 3.17 -10.89
CA ASP A 157 -10.59 4.44 -11.61
C ASP A 157 -9.55 4.58 -12.73
N LEU A 158 -8.29 4.25 -12.47
CA LEU A 158 -7.23 4.26 -13.48
C LEU A 158 -7.52 3.29 -14.63
N ASN A 159 -7.96 2.08 -14.31
CA ASN A 159 -8.34 1.10 -15.33
C ASN A 159 -9.52 1.60 -16.18
N ALA A 160 -10.53 2.20 -15.55
CA ALA A 160 -11.64 2.80 -16.27
C ALA A 160 -11.20 3.94 -17.19
N GLU A 161 -10.27 4.81 -16.73
CA GLU A 161 -9.69 5.87 -17.55
C GLU A 161 -8.93 5.32 -18.76
N VAL A 162 -8.10 4.28 -18.57
CA VAL A 162 -7.37 3.62 -19.67
C VAL A 162 -8.34 3.04 -20.70
N VAL A 163 -9.38 2.32 -20.26
CA VAL A 163 -10.40 1.75 -21.15
C VAL A 163 -11.13 2.84 -21.92
N GLN A 164 -11.55 3.92 -21.24
CA GLN A 164 -12.29 5.02 -21.85
C GLN A 164 -11.43 5.81 -22.83
N LEU A 165 -10.18 6.12 -22.47
CA LEU A 165 -9.22 6.78 -23.34
C LEU A 165 -9.00 5.96 -24.62
N SER A 166 -8.75 4.67 -24.45
CA SER A 166 -8.50 3.76 -25.58
C SER A 166 -9.69 3.71 -26.54
N ALA A 167 -10.91 3.64 -26.00
CA ALA A 167 -12.14 3.67 -26.79
C ALA A 167 -12.26 5.00 -27.56
N SER A 168 -12.06 6.13 -26.86
CA SER A 168 -12.19 7.47 -27.46
C SER A 168 -11.16 7.73 -28.55
N VAL A 169 -9.90 7.30 -28.36
CA VAL A 169 -8.86 7.42 -29.39
C VAL A 169 -9.19 6.54 -30.59
N ALA A 170 -9.55 5.27 -30.36
CA ALA A 170 -9.85 4.33 -31.44
C ALA A 170 -11.08 4.76 -32.27
N GLU A 171 -12.14 5.25 -31.61
CA GLU A 171 -13.35 5.76 -32.27
C GLU A 171 -13.07 7.04 -33.06
N GLU A 172 -12.29 7.97 -32.49
CA GLU A 172 -11.94 9.22 -33.16
C GLU A 172 -11.18 9.00 -34.47
N PHE A 173 -10.21 8.08 -34.47
CA PHE A 173 -9.40 7.79 -35.64
C PHE A 173 -10.02 6.71 -36.54
N SER A 174 -11.15 6.11 -36.17
CA SER A 174 -11.82 5.05 -36.94
C SER A 174 -12.03 5.38 -38.42
N PRO A 175 -12.44 6.62 -38.81
CA PRO A 175 -12.60 6.97 -40.23
C PRO A 175 -11.29 7.00 -41.02
N SER A 176 -10.15 7.09 -40.33
CA SER A 176 -8.82 7.17 -40.91
C SER A 176 -8.06 5.85 -40.87
N LEU A 177 -8.60 4.79 -40.25
CA LEU A 177 -8.00 3.46 -40.19
C LEU A 177 -8.15 2.71 -41.53
N ASP A 178 -7.63 3.28 -42.61
CA ASP A 178 -7.61 2.66 -43.94
C ASP A 178 -6.23 2.03 -44.21
N ARG A 179 -6.25 0.71 -44.37
CA ARG A 179 -5.06 -0.11 -44.53
C ARG A 179 -4.56 -0.21 -45.96
N ARG A 180 -5.18 0.50 -46.91
CA ARG A 180 -4.75 0.49 -48.32
C ARG A 180 -3.34 1.01 -48.54
N VAL A 181 -2.80 1.81 -47.60
CA VAL A 181 -1.44 2.34 -47.68
C VAL A 181 -0.73 2.11 -46.35
N ASP A 182 0.39 1.38 -46.38
CA ASP A 182 1.26 1.20 -45.22
C ASP A 182 2.22 2.39 -45.11
N HIS A 183 1.93 3.25 -44.14
CA HIS A 183 2.76 4.40 -43.81
C HIS A 183 3.56 4.20 -42.52
N SER A 184 3.56 2.99 -41.96
CA SER A 184 4.31 2.70 -40.74
C SER A 184 5.81 2.72 -41.01
N ARG A 185 6.59 3.29 -40.07
CA ARG A 185 8.05 3.23 -40.14
C ARG A 185 8.53 1.95 -39.47
N GLN A 186 9.69 1.45 -39.90
CA GLN A 186 10.36 0.34 -39.24
C GLN A 186 10.56 0.58 -37.72
N SER A 187 10.86 1.83 -37.33
CA SER A 187 10.98 2.23 -35.93
C SER A 187 9.68 2.10 -35.14
N ASP A 188 8.52 2.31 -35.79
CA ASP A 188 7.21 2.21 -35.15
C ASP A 188 6.87 0.74 -34.90
N ARG A 189 7.19 -0.11 -35.89
CA ARG A 189 7.05 -1.56 -35.79
C ARG A 189 7.90 -2.13 -34.66
N GLU A 190 9.16 -1.74 -34.56
CA GLU A 190 10.07 -2.16 -33.48
C GLU A 190 9.59 -1.68 -32.11
N LEU A 191 9.13 -0.44 -32.00
CA LEU A 191 8.64 0.12 -30.74
C LEU A 191 7.43 -0.67 -30.20
N VAL A 192 6.46 -0.96 -31.07
CA VAL A 192 5.26 -1.73 -30.71
C VAL A 192 5.60 -3.20 -30.49
N MET A 193 6.47 -3.79 -31.30
CA MET A 193 6.90 -5.18 -31.14
C MET A 193 7.61 -5.42 -29.81
N ASN A 194 8.48 -4.49 -29.38
CA ASN A 194 9.21 -4.61 -28.12
C ASN A 194 8.30 -4.45 -26.89
N SER A 195 7.16 -3.75 -27.02
CA SER A 195 6.25 -3.48 -25.89
C SER A 195 5.04 -4.42 -25.85
N LEU A 196 4.45 -4.75 -27.00
CA LEU A 196 3.21 -5.53 -27.12
C LEU A 196 3.41 -6.93 -27.72
N GLY A 197 4.62 -7.22 -28.22
CA GLY A 197 4.97 -8.50 -28.83
C GLY A 197 4.58 -8.62 -30.30
N PRO A 198 5.16 -9.61 -31.00
CA PRO A 198 5.05 -9.76 -32.46
C PRO A 198 3.61 -10.08 -32.92
N MET A 199 2.83 -10.77 -32.09
CA MET A 199 1.44 -11.13 -32.43
C MET A 199 0.57 -9.88 -32.57
N MET A 200 0.61 -8.97 -31.59
CA MET A 200 -0.17 -7.73 -31.63
C MET A 200 0.30 -6.82 -32.78
N THR A 201 1.62 -6.70 -32.97
CA THR A 201 2.18 -5.94 -34.09
C THR A 201 1.71 -6.49 -35.43
N ASN A 202 1.69 -7.81 -35.62
CA ASN A 202 1.19 -8.43 -36.83
C ASN A 202 -0.32 -8.22 -36.99
N LEU A 203 -1.12 -8.35 -35.95
CA LEU A 203 -2.57 -8.12 -36.03
C LEU A 203 -2.90 -6.67 -36.44
N LEU A 204 -2.24 -5.68 -35.83
CA LEU A 204 -2.33 -4.27 -36.24
C LEU A 204 -1.90 -4.11 -37.70
N ALA A 205 -0.77 -4.72 -38.05
CA ALA A 205 -0.18 -4.66 -39.37
C ALA A 205 -0.65 -5.75 -40.34
N THR A 206 -1.78 -6.43 -40.16
CA THR A 206 -2.40 -7.24 -41.25
C THR A 206 -3.91 -7.06 -41.38
N ARG A 207 -4.63 -6.68 -40.32
CA ARG A 207 -6.09 -6.56 -40.33
C ARG A 207 -6.54 -5.18 -40.83
N ASP A 208 -7.76 -5.12 -41.37
CA ASP A 208 -8.51 -3.89 -41.60
C ASP A 208 -9.27 -3.51 -40.32
N HIS A 209 -9.11 -2.27 -39.86
CA HIS A 209 -9.68 -1.78 -38.61
C HIS A 209 -10.74 -0.70 -38.83
N GLY A 210 -11.01 -0.31 -40.09
CA GLY A 210 -12.00 0.73 -40.40
C GLY A 210 -13.42 0.33 -40.01
N SER A 211 -13.77 -0.95 -40.11
CA SER A 211 -15.08 -1.47 -39.71
C SER A 211 -15.18 -1.82 -38.21
N ASP A 212 -14.05 -2.11 -37.58
CA ASP A 212 -13.98 -2.60 -36.20
C ASP A 212 -12.66 -2.15 -35.55
N PRO A 213 -12.67 -1.01 -34.84
CA PRO A 213 -11.47 -0.47 -34.18
C PRO A 213 -11.16 -1.16 -32.84
N THR A 214 -11.87 -2.24 -32.47
CA THR A 214 -11.72 -2.93 -31.18
C THR A 214 -10.28 -3.42 -30.96
N LEU A 215 -9.62 -3.92 -32.00
CA LEU A 215 -8.23 -4.38 -31.90
C LEU A 215 -7.26 -3.23 -31.63
N VAL A 216 -7.48 -2.06 -32.25
CA VAL A 216 -6.70 -0.84 -32.00
C VAL A 216 -6.92 -0.37 -30.56
N GLN A 217 -8.17 -0.42 -30.08
CA GLN A 217 -8.50 -0.13 -28.69
C GLN A 217 -7.73 -1.06 -27.72
N PHE A 218 -7.68 -2.37 -27.96
CA PHE A 218 -6.92 -3.29 -27.11
C PHE A 218 -5.40 -3.02 -27.15
N ALA A 219 -4.86 -2.69 -28.32
CA ALA A 219 -3.46 -2.32 -28.43
C ALA A 219 -3.12 -1.05 -27.62
N ILE A 220 -3.99 -0.05 -27.66
CA ILE A 220 -3.84 1.18 -26.85
C ILE A 220 -3.93 0.86 -25.36
N GLN A 221 -4.91 0.06 -24.92
CA GLN A 221 -5.00 -0.36 -23.51
C GLN A 221 -3.72 -1.05 -23.04
N ALA A 222 -3.23 -2.03 -23.82
CA ALA A 222 -2.01 -2.76 -23.49
C ALA A 222 -0.78 -1.83 -23.45
N TRP A 223 -0.72 -0.84 -24.34
CA TRP A 223 0.35 0.15 -24.35
C TRP A 223 0.32 1.08 -23.13
N GLU A 224 -0.86 1.58 -22.74
CA GLU A 224 -1.01 2.40 -21.54
C GLU A 224 -0.62 1.62 -20.28
N VAL A 225 -1.07 0.36 -20.17
CA VAL A 225 -0.67 -0.53 -19.06
C VAL A 225 0.85 -0.76 -19.04
N CYS A 226 1.49 -0.95 -20.20
CA CYS A 226 2.95 -1.04 -20.30
C CYS A 226 3.63 0.25 -19.82
N CYS A 227 3.10 1.41 -20.18
CA CYS A 227 3.63 2.71 -19.74
C CYS A 227 3.47 2.91 -18.22
N ILE A 228 2.31 2.55 -17.66
CA ILE A 228 2.07 2.56 -16.21
C ILE A 228 3.03 1.60 -15.51
N GLY A 229 3.24 0.39 -16.06
CA GLY A 229 4.19 -0.59 -15.55
C GLY A 229 5.60 0.00 -15.41
N ARG A 230 6.13 0.65 -16.45
CA ARG A 230 7.44 1.33 -16.40
C ARG A 230 7.53 2.42 -15.33
N VAL A 231 6.43 3.14 -15.11
CA VAL A 231 6.34 4.16 -14.05
C VAL A 231 6.37 3.48 -12.68
N LEU A 232 5.63 2.39 -12.49
CA LEU A 232 5.63 1.62 -11.25
C LEU A 232 6.97 0.95 -10.98
N ASP A 233 7.63 0.40 -12.00
CA ASP A 233 8.97 -0.17 -11.91
C ASP A 233 9.99 0.87 -11.41
N SER A 234 9.81 2.14 -11.79
CA SER A 234 10.64 3.24 -11.29
C SER A 234 10.40 3.59 -9.82
N PHE A 235 9.28 3.17 -9.23
CA PHE A 235 9.05 3.28 -7.79
C PHE A 235 9.48 2.03 -7.04
N CYS A 236 9.59 0.90 -7.74
CA CYS A 236 10.13 -0.36 -7.25
C CYS A 236 11.66 -0.47 -7.41
N PHE A 237 12.37 0.63 -7.70
CA PHE A 237 13.83 0.59 -7.86
C PHE A 237 14.55 0.03 -6.62
N GLY A 238 15.41 -0.97 -6.86
CA GLY A 238 16.52 -1.33 -5.97
C GLY A 238 16.39 -2.63 -5.19
N LEU A 239 15.35 -3.43 -5.42
CA LEU A 239 15.27 -4.77 -4.85
C LEU A 239 15.76 -5.77 -5.89
N PRO A 240 16.90 -6.46 -5.65
CA PRO A 240 17.23 -7.67 -6.38
C PRO A 240 16.00 -8.59 -6.41
N VAL A 241 15.80 -9.36 -7.48
CA VAL A 241 14.61 -10.21 -7.64
C VAL A 241 14.42 -11.15 -6.45
N GLU A 242 15.51 -11.51 -5.78
CA GLU A 242 15.54 -12.29 -4.55
C GLU A 242 14.92 -11.52 -3.37
N VAL A 243 15.19 -10.23 -3.24
CA VAL A 243 14.64 -9.38 -2.17
C VAL A 243 13.19 -9.01 -2.44
N ASP A 244 12.80 -8.81 -3.70
CA ASP A 244 11.39 -8.64 -4.05
C ASP A 244 10.57 -9.90 -3.76
N GLN A 245 11.12 -11.09 -4.05
CA GLN A 245 10.51 -12.37 -3.65
C GLN A 245 10.43 -12.53 -2.13
N ILE A 246 11.45 -12.09 -1.39
CA ILE A 246 11.43 -12.11 0.08
C ILE A 246 10.38 -11.15 0.61
N LEU A 247 10.31 -9.91 0.11
CA LEU A 247 9.31 -8.93 0.52
C LEU A 247 7.91 -9.39 0.14
N THR A 248 7.72 -10.03 -1.01
CA THR A 248 6.46 -10.66 -1.40
C THR A 248 6.09 -11.76 -0.41
N LYS A 249 7.03 -12.65 -0.03
CA LYS A 249 6.77 -13.68 0.99
C LYS A 249 6.49 -13.10 2.36
N VAL A 250 7.20 -12.04 2.77
CA VAL A 250 7.00 -11.34 4.04
C VAL A 250 5.66 -10.61 4.02
N PHE A 251 5.28 -9.97 2.91
CA PHE A 251 4.00 -9.33 2.71
C PHE A 251 2.87 -10.36 2.75
N GLU A 252 2.99 -11.48 2.02
CA GLU A 252 2.00 -12.56 2.07
C GLU A 252 1.92 -13.18 3.47
N HIS A 253 3.04 -13.38 4.14
CA HIS A 253 3.07 -13.89 5.50
C HIS A 253 2.44 -12.88 6.46
N MET A 254 2.79 -11.60 6.35
CA MET A 254 2.17 -10.50 7.09
C MET A 254 0.71 -10.35 6.76
N HIS A 255 0.26 -10.65 5.54
CA HIS A 255 -1.14 -10.53 5.13
C HIS A 255 -1.96 -11.72 5.65
N ARG A 256 -1.42 -12.94 5.53
CA ARG A 256 -1.96 -14.14 6.19
C ARG A 256 -1.95 -14.03 7.70
N ALA A 257 -0.92 -13.40 8.27
CA ALA A 257 -0.80 -13.08 9.69
C ALA A 257 -1.57 -11.82 10.07
N ALA A 258 -1.92 -10.90 9.15
CA ALA A 258 -2.69 -9.68 9.40
C ALA A 258 -4.14 -9.99 9.70
N ASN A 259 -4.64 -11.15 9.24
CA ASN A 259 -5.85 -11.76 9.79
C ASN A 259 -5.71 -12.11 11.29
N TYR A 260 -4.51 -12.03 11.86
CA TYR A 260 -4.20 -12.16 13.28
C TYR A 260 -3.54 -10.91 13.91
N LEU A 261 -3.26 -9.83 13.14
CA LEU A 261 -2.30 -8.77 13.50
C LEU A 261 -2.90 -7.36 13.68
N THR A 262 -4.09 -7.25 14.26
CA THR A 262 -4.45 -6.01 14.97
C THR A 262 -3.57 -5.78 16.22
N LEU A 263 -2.67 -6.71 16.57
CA LEU A 263 -1.94 -6.73 17.85
C LEU A 263 -0.39 -6.65 17.80
N ALA A 264 0.30 -6.77 16.65
CA ALA A 264 1.78 -6.87 16.65
C ALA A 264 2.52 -5.80 15.83
N ARG A 265 2.23 -4.51 16.07
CA ARG A 265 2.93 -3.37 15.43
C ARG A 265 4.32 -3.04 16.05
N ALA A 266 4.99 -3.97 16.72
CA ALA A 266 6.16 -3.64 17.55
C ALA A 266 7.55 -4.11 17.06
N HIS A 267 7.69 -4.88 15.96
CA HIS A 267 8.95 -5.61 15.72
C HIS A 267 9.63 -5.49 14.35
N VAL A 268 9.36 -4.47 13.52
CA VAL A 268 10.04 -4.35 12.21
C VAL A 268 10.79 -3.03 12.05
N HIS A 269 11.93 -2.87 12.74
CA HIS A 269 12.77 -1.68 12.58
C HIS A 269 14.27 -1.88 12.34
N ASP A 270 14.76 -3.10 12.13
CA ASP A 270 16.21 -3.32 12.09
C ASP A 270 16.88 -3.38 10.70
N THR A 271 16.15 -3.17 9.59
CA THR A 271 16.72 -3.36 8.24
C THR A 271 16.96 -2.08 7.42
N ARG A 272 16.65 -0.88 7.93
CA ARG A 272 16.81 0.37 7.16
C ARG A 272 18.12 1.14 7.44
N ALA A 273 18.95 0.68 8.36
CA ALA A 273 20.19 1.35 8.74
C ALA A 273 21.42 1.02 7.86
N LEU A 274 21.31 0.11 6.87
CA LEU A 274 22.44 -0.33 6.03
C LEU A 274 22.50 0.30 4.63
N LEU A 275 21.58 1.19 4.28
CA LEU A 275 21.62 1.93 3.01
C LEU A 275 21.97 3.40 3.29
N ALA A 276 23.27 3.70 3.23
CA ALA A 276 23.79 5.04 3.40
C ALA A 276 23.26 6.01 2.32
N PRO A 277 23.05 7.30 2.64
CA PRO A 277 22.63 8.30 1.66
C PRO A 277 23.82 8.72 0.78
N GLN A 278 23.64 8.66 -0.54
CA GLN A 278 24.51 9.33 -1.50
C GLN A 278 24.28 10.85 -1.41
N PRO A 279 25.32 11.70 -1.41
CA PRO A 279 25.15 13.14 -1.27
C PRO A 279 24.51 13.73 -2.53
N GLN A 280 23.24 14.13 -2.40
CA GLN A 280 22.53 14.96 -3.39
C GLN A 280 22.93 16.42 -3.20
N SER A 281 23.84 16.90 -4.04
CA SER A 281 24.02 18.34 -4.28
C SER A 281 23.36 18.72 -5.59
N GLN A 282 22.47 19.72 -5.52
CA GLN A 282 21.88 20.52 -6.61
C GLN A 282 20.80 19.85 -7.48
N ALA A 283 19.55 19.85 -6.99
CA ALA A 283 18.37 19.64 -7.82
C ALA A 283 17.19 20.51 -7.32
N SER A 284 16.99 21.67 -7.93
CA SER A 284 15.76 22.46 -7.70
C SER A 284 15.12 23.00 -8.98
N ALA A 285 15.50 22.49 -10.15
CA ALA A 285 14.84 22.82 -11.43
C ALA A 285 14.62 21.61 -12.38
N ALA A 286 15.00 20.39 -11.98
CA ALA A 286 15.02 19.22 -12.89
C ALA A 286 13.86 18.21 -12.71
N SER A 287 12.90 18.45 -11.80
CA SER A 287 11.90 17.43 -11.42
C SER A 287 10.80 17.17 -12.47
N SER A 288 10.62 18.04 -13.47
CA SER A 288 9.61 17.86 -14.52
C SER A 288 10.11 17.07 -15.74
N ALA A 289 11.43 16.98 -15.95
CA ALA A 289 12.01 16.37 -17.13
C ALA A 289 11.69 14.86 -17.32
N PRO A 290 11.71 14.02 -16.27
CA PRO A 290 11.42 12.59 -16.43
C PRO A 290 9.96 12.34 -16.84
N PHE A 291 9.04 13.11 -16.26
CA PHE A 291 7.61 12.96 -16.53
C PHE A 291 7.24 13.43 -17.95
N LEU A 292 7.85 14.52 -18.42
CA LEU A 292 7.70 14.95 -19.80
C LEU A 292 8.23 13.89 -20.77
N ALA A 293 9.38 13.27 -20.49
CA ALA A 293 9.92 12.19 -21.32
C ALA A 293 9.00 10.97 -21.37
N LEU A 294 8.36 10.61 -20.25
CA LEU A 294 7.36 9.53 -20.20
C LEU A 294 6.13 9.86 -21.05
N ASN A 295 5.59 11.07 -20.93
CA ASN A 295 4.43 11.49 -21.72
C ASN A 295 4.74 11.50 -23.23
N GLU A 296 5.94 11.96 -23.60
CA GLU A 296 6.38 11.95 -24.99
C GLU A 296 6.60 10.53 -25.54
N ASN A 297 7.12 9.63 -24.72
CA ASN A 297 7.24 8.22 -25.08
C ASN A 297 5.86 7.56 -25.22
N ASN A 298 4.93 7.89 -24.32
CA ASN A 298 3.56 7.39 -24.40
C ASN A 298 2.88 7.83 -25.71
N LEU A 299 2.93 9.13 -25.99
CA LEU A 299 2.40 9.71 -27.22
C LEU A 299 3.02 9.08 -28.48
N ARG A 300 4.35 8.83 -28.46
CA ARG A 300 5.04 8.17 -29.56
C ARG A 300 4.53 6.74 -29.81
N GLY A 301 4.24 5.98 -28.76
CA GLY A 301 3.70 4.63 -28.92
C GLY A 301 2.26 4.61 -29.43
N LEU A 302 1.41 5.54 -28.97
CA LEU A 302 0.07 5.70 -29.52
C LEU A 302 0.11 6.02 -31.01
N LEU A 303 1.00 6.93 -31.43
CA LEU A 303 1.21 7.24 -32.84
C LEU A 303 1.72 6.02 -33.61
N ALA A 304 2.63 5.23 -33.05
CA ALA A 304 3.11 4.01 -33.69
C ALA A 304 2.01 2.95 -33.87
N ILE A 305 1.12 2.78 -32.87
CA ILE A 305 -0.05 1.90 -32.97
C ILE A 305 -0.99 2.38 -34.08
N LEU A 306 -1.32 3.67 -34.09
CA LEU A 306 -2.17 4.27 -35.12
C LEU A 306 -1.56 4.13 -36.52
N ALA A 307 -0.24 4.31 -36.65
CA ALA A 307 0.49 4.15 -37.91
C ALA A 307 0.35 2.72 -38.46
N LEU A 308 0.60 1.73 -37.60
CA LEU A 308 0.50 0.31 -37.95
C LEU A 308 -0.93 -0.10 -38.30
N ALA A 309 -1.93 0.57 -37.71
CA ALA A 309 -3.34 0.34 -37.99
C ALA A 309 -3.84 1.09 -39.24
N GLY A 310 -2.98 1.80 -39.97
CA GLY A 310 -3.32 2.51 -41.21
C GLY A 310 -3.86 3.93 -41.00
N CYS A 311 -3.88 4.44 -39.76
CA CYS A 311 -4.27 5.82 -39.49
C CYS A 311 -3.16 6.78 -39.91
N THR A 312 -3.18 7.22 -41.16
CA THR A 312 -2.25 8.22 -41.69
C THR A 312 -2.94 9.06 -42.73
N ASP A 313 -2.80 10.38 -42.61
CA ASP A 313 -3.15 11.29 -43.71
C ASP A 313 -2.04 11.27 -44.77
N SER A 314 -2.35 11.72 -45.97
CA SER A 314 -1.43 12.09 -47.05
C SER A 314 -0.21 12.93 -46.60
N ARG A 315 -0.32 13.63 -45.47
CA ARG A 315 0.75 14.44 -44.84
C ARG A 315 1.48 13.74 -43.70
N GLY A 316 1.17 12.47 -43.45
CA GLY A 316 1.64 11.69 -42.31
C GLY A 316 0.68 11.74 -41.11
N LEU A 317 1.06 11.04 -40.04
CA LEU A 317 0.34 11.08 -38.76
C LEU A 317 0.45 12.46 -38.12
N HIS A 318 -0.68 13.14 -37.98
CA HIS A 318 -0.72 14.39 -37.24
C HIS A 318 -0.64 14.11 -35.73
N ARG A 319 0.53 14.44 -35.17
CA ARG A 319 0.76 14.43 -33.71
C ARG A 319 -0.11 15.46 -32.99
N ASP A 320 -0.47 16.53 -33.66
CA ASP A 320 -1.14 17.68 -33.06
C ASP A 320 -2.59 17.41 -32.67
N PRO A 321 -3.46 16.77 -33.48
CA PRO A 321 -4.80 16.35 -33.07
C PRO A 321 -4.79 15.44 -31.85
N LEU A 322 -3.93 14.41 -31.85
CA LEU A 322 -3.80 13.48 -30.72
C LEU A 322 -3.38 14.22 -29.44
N ARG A 323 -2.37 15.09 -29.53
CA ARG A 323 -1.90 15.89 -28.40
C ARG A 323 -2.95 16.92 -27.96
N ALA A 324 -3.62 17.61 -28.88
CA ALA A 324 -4.59 18.65 -28.57
C ALA A 324 -5.82 18.09 -27.86
N ARG A 325 -6.31 16.92 -28.30
CA ARG A 325 -7.52 16.31 -27.71
C ARG A 325 -7.22 15.42 -26.51
N PHE A 326 -6.16 14.61 -26.58
CA PHE A 326 -5.87 13.60 -25.56
C PHE A 326 -4.67 13.91 -24.67
N GLY A 327 -3.84 14.90 -25.02
CA GLY A 327 -2.65 15.25 -24.23
C GLY A 327 -2.97 15.59 -22.78
N GLY A 328 -4.12 16.23 -22.53
CA GLY A 328 -4.60 16.50 -21.17
C GLY A 328 -4.96 15.22 -20.40
N ALA A 329 -5.59 14.24 -21.06
CA ALA A 329 -5.91 12.95 -20.44
C ALA A 329 -4.64 12.13 -20.16
N LEU A 330 -3.72 12.06 -21.12
CA LEU A 330 -2.41 11.41 -20.97
C LEU A 330 -1.59 12.03 -19.83
N ALA A 331 -1.54 13.36 -19.75
CA ALA A 331 -0.87 14.05 -18.67
C ALA A 331 -1.53 13.77 -17.31
N ARG A 332 -2.87 13.74 -17.23
CA ARG A 332 -3.60 13.44 -15.99
C ARG A 332 -3.35 12.02 -15.49
N MET A 333 -3.37 11.02 -16.37
CA MET A 333 -3.13 9.63 -15.97
C MET A 333 -1.77 9.46 -15.31
N GLY A 334 -0.72 10.10 -15.82
CA GLY A 334 0.59 10.06 -15.17
C GLY A 334 0.71 10.98 -13.94
N SER A 335 -0.09 12.05 -13.84
CA SER A 335 0.03 13.08 -12.78
C SER A 335 -0.88 12.87 -11.57
N ARG A 336 -1.78 11.87 -11.54
CA ARG A 336 -2.70 11.59 -10.41
C ARG A 336 -1.99 11.35 -9.05
N ARG A 337 -0.66 11.32 -9.03
CA ARG A 337 0.20 11.15 -7.86
C ARG A 337 0.24 12.30 -6.86
N SER A 338 -0.43 13.43 -7.08
CA SER A 338 -0.32 14.59 -6.18
C SER A 338 -1.65 15.14 -5.65
N GLY A 339 -2.71 14.33 -5.62
CA GLY A 339 -3.93 14.65 -4.87
C GLY A 339 -3.66 14.66 -3.36
N SER A 340 -2.83 15.60 -2.90
CA SER A 340 -2.65 15.89 -1.49
C SER A 340 -4.00 16.34 -0.93
N PRO A 341 -4.48 15.76 0.19
CA PRO A 341 -5.71 16.18 0.85
C PRO A 341 -5.63 17.61 1.45
N ALA A 342 -4.55 18.36 1.19
CA ALA A 342 -4.34 19.71 1.70
C ALA A 342 -5.41 20.74 1.25
N SER A 343 -6.14 20.49 0.16
CA SER A 343 -7.22 21.39 -0.27
C SER A 343 -8.50 21.32 0.58
N SER A 344 -8.60 20.41 1.56
CA SER A 344 -9.78 20.30 2.44
C SER A 344 -9.62 20.96 3.83
N ARG A 345 -8.50 21.66 4.12
CA ARG A 345 -8.27 22.33 5.42
C ARG A 345 -8.43 23.87 5.41
N ARG A 346 -9.02 24.44 4.36
CA ARG A 346 -9.42 25.87 4.33
C ARG A 346 -10.94 26.04 4.38
N ALA A 347 -11.56 25.43 5.38
CA ALA A 347 -12.91 25.75 5.82
C ALA A 347 -13.11 25.09 7.18
N LEU A 348 -12.56 25.68 8.22
CA LEU A 348 -13.03 25.64 9.62
C LEU A 348 -12.21 26.64 10.43
#